data_AF-A0A6P7F7W8-F1
#
_entry.id   AF-A0A6P7F7W8-F1
#
_cell.length_a   1.000
_cell.length_b   1.000
_cell.length_c   1.000
_cell.angle_alpha   90.00
_cell.angle_beta   90.00
_cell.angle_gamma   90.00
#
_symmetry.space_group_name_H-M   'P 1'
#
loop_
_entity.id
_entity.type
_entity.pdbx_description
1 polymer ?
#
loop_
_entity_poly.entity_id
_entity_poly.type
_entity_poly.pdbx_seq_one_letter_code
_entity_poly.pdbx_strand_id
1 'polypeptide(L)'
;MALPCEKNRILNIIIIIMMITYEISARPGNEWRQINACQDGDSTKREICQRCAKQTKSPKVYPMCCNEEDEVHKWCYRYTTYGKVA
;
A
#
# COMPACT_ATOMS: atom_id res chain seq x y z
N MET A 1 12.93 -43.31 13.08
CA MET A 1 11.61 -43.05 12.47
C MET A 1 10.98 -41.91 13.26
N ALA A 2 11.05 -40.67 12.75
CA ALA A 2 10.56 -39.48 13.45
C ALA A 2 9.08 -39.23 13.12
N LEU A 3 8.34 -38.81 14.14
CA LEU A 3 6.88 -38.71 14.21
C LEU A 3 6.27 -37.75 13.17
N PRO A 4 5.12 -38.08 12.52
CA PRO A 4 4.44 -37.19 11.57
C PRO A 4 3.72 -35.97 12.21
N CYS A 5 3.81 -35.79 13.53
CA CYS A 5 3.05 -34.76 14.26
C CYS A 5 3.64 -33.35 14.17
N GLU A 6 4.94 -33.21 13.87
CA GLU A 6 5.61 -31.89 13.86
C GLU A 6 5.35 -31.10 12.56
N LYS A 7 5.21 -31.81 11.43
CA LYS A 7 4.97 -31.23 10.10
C LYS A 7 3.61 -30.52 10.02
N ASN A 8 2.60 -31.02 10.72
CA ASN A 8 1.27 -30.40 10.79
C ASN A 8 1.24 -29.13 11.66
N ARG A 9 2.06 -29.04 12.71
CA ARG A 9 2.17 -27.80 13.52
C ARG A 9 2.85 -26.69 12.74
N ILE A 10 3.95 -27.01 12.04
CA ILE A 10 4.66 -26.02 11.20
C ILE A 10 3.74 -25.56 10.04
N LEU A 11 3.04 -26.48 9.38
CA LEU A 11 2.08 -26.14 8.33
C LEU A 11 0.95 -25.24 8.82
N ASN A 12 0.38 -25.54 10.00
CA ASN A 12 -0.66 -24.69 10.60
C ASN A 12 -0.14 -23.30 10.99
N ILE A 13 1.08 -23.20 11.53
CA ILE A 13 1.71 -21.90 11.83
C ILE A 13 1.91 -21.09 10.55
N ILE A 14 2.35 -21.73 9.46
CA ILE A 14 2.51 -21.07 8.15
C ILE A 14 1.15 -20.56 7.63
N ILE A 15 0.09 -21.37 7.71
CA ILE A 15 -1.26 -20.98 7.29
C ILE A 15 -1.77 -19.78 8.10
N ILE A 16 -1.56 -19.77 9.42
CA ILE A 16 -1.96 -18.67 10.30
C ILE A 16 -1.19 -17.38 9.93
N ILE A 17 0.13 -17.46 9.73
CA ILE A 17 0.95 -16.32 9.31
C ILE A 17 0.50 -15.80 7.94
N MET A 18 0.16 -16.69 7.01
CA MET A 18 -0.32 -16.33 5.67
C MET A 18 -1.68 -15.61 5.71
N MET A 19 -2.63 -16.08 6.53
CA MET A 19 -3.92 -15.42 6.71
C MET A 19 -3.79 -14.07 7.42
N ILE A 20 -2.93 -13.96 8.44
CA ILE A 20 -2.68 -12.68 9.11
C ILE A 20 -2.07 -11.69 8.13
N THR A 21 -1.09 -12.11 7.32
CA THR A 21 -0.41 -11.24 6.34
C THR A 21 -1.28 -10.84 5.15
N TYR A 22 -2.32 -11.61 4.82
CA TYR A 22 -3.30 -11.26 3.79
C TYR A 22 -3.97 -9.91 4.07
N GLU A 23 -4.39 -9.66 5.32
CA GLU A 23 -5.00 -8.38 5.76
C GLU A 23 -3.98 -7.23 5.95
N ILE A 24 -2.68 -7.54 6.02
CA ILE A 24 -1.61 -6.52 6.07
C ILE A 24 -1.22 -6.07 4.66
N SER A 25 -1.65 -6.80 3.61
CA SER A 25 -1.28 -6.57 2.22
C SER A 25 -2.08 -5.46 1.54
N ALA A 26 -2.13 -4.32 2.20
CA ALA A 26 -2.45 -3.07 1.53
C ALA A 26 -1.17 -2.33 1.08
N ARG A 27 -0.15 -3.11 0.72
CA ARG A 27 0.85 -2.64 -0.23
C ARG A 27 0.15 -2.68 -1.58
N PRO A 28 -0.21 -1.53 -2.18
CA PRO A 28 -0.59 -1.60 -3.56
C PRO A 28 0.62 -2.17 -4.32
N GLY A 29 0.39 -3.27 -5.03
CA GLY A 29 1.43 -3.95 -5.78
C GLY A 29 1.89 -3.13 -6.98
N ASN A 30 2.40 -3.82 -8.00
CA ASN A 30 2.76 -3.23 -9.29
C ASN A 30 1.53 -2.71 -10.09
N GLU A 31 0.35 -2.69 -9.49
CA GLU A 31 -0.93 -2.29 -10.08
C GLU A 31 -0.86 -0.85 -10.64
N TRP A 32 -0.21 0.07 -9.94
CA TRP A 32 0.01 1.44 -10.42
C TRP A 32 1.02 1.56 -11.54
N ARG A 33 1.87 0.56 -11.74
CA ARG A 33 2.92 0.61 -12.77
C ARG A 33 2.34 0.56 -14.18
N GLN A 34 1.12 0.05 -14.31
CA GLN A 34 0.38 -0.06 -15.58
C GLN A 34 -0.51 1.16 -15.85
N ILE A 35 -0.79 1.97 -14.82
CA ILE A 35 -1.64 3.15 -14.92
C ILE A 35 -0.70 4.35 -14.96
N ASN A 36 -0.49 4.94 -16.13
CA ASN A 36 0.37 6.10 -16.36
C ASN A 36 -0.12 7.39 -15.65
N ALA A 37 -0.94 7.28 -14.59
CA ALA A 37 -1.67 8.38 -13.96
C ALA A 37 -0.76 9.53 -13.50
N CYS A 38 0.47 9.22 -13.06
CA CYS A 38 1.48 10.22 -12.69
C CYS A 38 2.75 10.14 -13.57
N GLN A 39 2.65 9.61 -14.80
CA GLN A 39 3.83 9.42 -15.65
C GLN A 39 4.38 10.74 -16.21
N ASP A 40 3.49 11.67 -16.53
CA ASP A 40 3.81 13.02 -17.01
C ASP A 40 3.85 14.08 -15.88
N GLY A 41 3.61 13.66 -14.64
CA GLY A 41 3.53 14.54 -13.47
C GLY A 41 4.88 14.84 -12.83
N ASP A 42 4.94 15.96 -12.10
CA ASP A 42 6.07 16.34 -11.23
C ASP A 42 6.46 15.16 -10.31
N SER A 43 7.77 14.91 -10.20
CA SER A 43 8.33 13.84 -9.36
C SER A 43 7.83 13.92 -7.91
N THR A 44 7.57 15.14 -7.43
CA THR A 44 7.02 15.47 -6.11
C THR A 44 5.59 14.99 -5.97
N LYS A 45 4.71 15.26 -6.96
CA LYS A 45 3.31 14.80 -6.96
C LYS A 45 3.26 13.28 -6.89
N ARG A 46 4.08 12.62 -7.69
CA ARG A 46 4.19 11.16 -7.71
C ARG A 46 4.60 10.60 -6.34
N GLU A 47 5.60 11.20 -5.70
CA GLU A 47 6.06 10.76 -4.37
C GLU A 47 4.97 10.92 -3.29
N ILE A 48 4.26 12.06 -3.28
CA ILE A 48 3.14 12.30 -2.37
C ILE A 48 2.04 11.25 -2.56
N CYS A 49 1.62 11.03 -3.81
CA CYS A 49 0.56 10.05 -4.12
C CYS A 49 0.97 8.62 -3.75
N GLN A 50 2.22 8.22 -4.01
CA GLN A 50 2.74 6.89 -3.62
C GLN A 50 2.74 6.72 -2.09
N ARG A 51 3.23 7.72 -1.35
CA ARG A 51 3.25 7.69 0.12
C ARG A 51 1.85 7.63 0.70
N CYS A 52 0.93 8.41 0.14
CA CYS A 52 -0.45 8.49 0.57
C CYS A 52 -1.18 7.15 0.36
N ALA A 53 -1.08 6.55 -0.82
CA ALA A 53 -1.66 5.24 -1.11
C ALA A 53 -1.10 4.14 -0.19
N LYS A 54 0.20 4.19 0.12
CA LYS A 54 0.86 3.26 1.04
C LYS A 54 0.35 3.37 2.48
N GLN A 55 0.11 4.58 2.97
CA GLN A 55 -0.35 4.79 4.35
C GLN A 55 -1.84 4.50 4.50
N THR A 56 -2.65 4.94 3.54
CA THR A 56 -4.11 4.74 3.53
C THR A 56 -4.52 3.33 3.17
N LYS A 57 -3.60 2.53 2.63
CA LYS A 57 -3.85 1.14 2.30
C LYS A 57 -4.94 0.96 1.24
N SER A 58 -5.26 2.02 0.51
CA SER A 58 -6.36 2.04 -0.45
C SER A 58 -5.82 2.09 -1.89
N PRO A 59 -6.26 1.18 -2.76
CA PRO A 59 -5.81 1.18 -4.14
C PRO A 59 -6.35 2.41 -4.91
N LYS A 60 -7.51 2.94 -4.55
CA LYS A 60 -8.11 4.06 -5.28
C LYS A 60 -7.37 5.39 -5.09
N VAL A 61 -6.63 5.53 -3.99
CA VAL A 61 -5.99 6.80 -3.62
C VAL A 61 -4.91 7.21 -4.62
N TYR A 62 -4.16 6.26 -5.18
CA TYR A 62 -3.10 6.59 -6.14
C TYR A 62 -3.61 7.24 -7.43
N PRO A 63 -4.52 6.59 -8.21
CA PRO A 63 -5.05 7.20 -9.42
C PRO A 63 -5.84 8.49 -9.14
N MET A 64 -6.63 8.54 -8.06
CA MET A 64 -7.36 9.76 -7.67
C MET A 64 -6.41 10.93 -7.35
N CYS A 65 -5.33 10.66 -6.62
CA CYS A 65 -4.31 11.67 -6.30
C CYS A 65 -3.59 12.17 -7.57
N CYS A 66 -3.29 11.27 -8.50
CA CYS A 66 -2.64 11.60 -9.75
C CYS A 66 -3.54 12.45 -10.68
N ASN A 67 -4.81 12.07 -10.82
CA ASN A 67 -5.81 12.77 -11.63
C ASN A 67 -6.39 14.03 -10.97
N GLU A 68 -5.99 14.32 -9.73
CA GLU A 68 -6.50 15.46 -8.95
C GLU A 68 -8.02 15.40 -8.70
N GLU A 69 -8.56 14.18 -8.68
CA GLU A 69 -9.95 13.90 -8.33
C GLU A 69 -10.20 14.28 -6.87
N ASP A 70 -11.34 14.94 -6.59
CA ASP A 70 -11.79 15.32 -5.24
C ASP A 70 -10.74 16.02 -4.36
N GLU A 71 -9.83 16.80 -4.96
CA GLU A 71 -8.69 17.43 -4.28
C GLU A 71 -7.82 16.45 -3.47
N VAL A 72 -7.84 15.16 -3.83
CA VAL A 72 -7.14 14.08 -3.12
C VAL A 72 -5.64 14.35 -3.03
N HIS A 73 -5.05 15.02 -4.01
CA HIS A 73 -3.65 15.45 -3.94
C HIS A 73 -3.36 16.37 -2.75
N LYS A 74 -4.20 17.40 -2.51
CA LYS A 74 -4.04 18.32 -1.36
C LYS A 74 -4.28 17.60 -0.05
N TRP A 75 -5.27 16.71 -0.01
CA TRP A 75 -5.51 15.86 1.15
C TRP A 75 -4.30 14.97 1.46
N CYS A 76 -3.74 14.31 0.44
CA CYS A 76 -2.56 13.48 0.56
C CYS A 76 -1.32 14.28 1.02
N TYR A 77 -1.14 15.51 0.52
CA TYR A 77 -0.08 16.39 0.99
C TYR A 77 -0.20 16.68 2.50
N ARG A 78 -1.38 17.10 2.95
CA ARG A 78 -1.65 17.37 4.38
C ARG A 78 -1.49 16.12 5.23
N TYR A 79 -2.04 14.99 4.77
CA TYR A 79 -2.00 13.72 5.48
C TYR A 79 -0.57 13.18 5.63
N THR A 80 0.23 13.19 4.56
CA THR A 80 1.60 12.65 4.58
C THR A 80 2.62 13.56 5.26
N THR A 81 2.30 14.85 5.41
CA THR A 81 3.13 15.89 6.04
C THR A 81 2.68 16.20 7.47
N TYR A 82 1.56 15.64 7.91
CA TYR A 82 1.05 15.83 9.27
C TYR A 82 2.14 15.51 10.31
N GLY A 83 2.40 16.47 11.22
CA GLY A 83 3.41 16.35 12.28
C GLY A 83 4.87 16.53 11.86
N LYS A 84 5.16 16.87 10.59
CA LYS A 84 6.53 17.13 10.10
C LYS A 84 6.85 18.62 9.94
N VAL A 85 5.84 19.48 9.93
CA VAL A 85 6.02 20.94 9.94
C VAL A 85 5.87 21.39 11.38
N ALA A 86 7.01 21.70 12.01
CA ALA A 86 7.10 22.45 13.27
C ALA A 86 7.40 23.91 12.94
#